data_AF-A0A2W5FJ85-F1
#
_entry.id   AF-A0A2W5FJ85-F1
#
_cell.length_a   1.000
_cell.length_b   1.000
_cell.length_c   1.000
_cell.angle_alpha   90.00
_cell.angle_beta   90.00
_cell.angle_gamma   90.00
#
_symmetry.space_group_name_H-M   'P 1'
#
loop_
_entity.id
_entity.type
_entity.pdbx_description
1 polymer ?
#
loop_
_entity_poly.entity_id
_entity_poly.type
_entity_poly.pdbx_seq_one_letter_code
_entity_poly.pdbx_strand_id
1 'polypeptide(L)'
;AEEEGAKPKFSSMSLVIGQIVLMDVVFSFDSVLTAVGVADHIEVMIAAIIISVIFMVLAVNWVSDFIARHPTVKVLALSYMLLIGMALIGEGFHLEIPKGYLYFAMGFSFAVEAINMVLRNKSTKKKLKVLPEK
;
A
#
# COMPACT_ATOMS: atom_id res chain seq x y z
N ALA A 1 18.35 -27.44 -20.64
CA ALA A 1 18.27 -26.01 -20.26
C ALA A 1 17.89 -26.00 -18.79
N GLU A 2 18.88 -25.77 -17.94
CA GLU A 2 18.80 -25.87 -16.48
C GLU A 2 17.78 -24.92 -15.88
N GLU A 3 17.10 -25.42 -14.85
CA GLU A 3 16.40 -24.63 -13.85
C GLU A 3 17.40 -23.76 -13.08
N GLU A 4 17.38 -22.44 -13.30
CA GLU A 4 17.94 -21.50 -12.33
C GLU A 4 16.85 -21.07 -11.34
N GLY A 5 16.62 -21.94 -10.37
CA GLY A 5 16.01 -21.57 -9.11
C GLY A 5 16.82 -20.45 -8.46
N ALA A 6 16.27 -19.24 -8.47
CA ALA A 6 16.85 -18.07 -7.82
C ALA A 6 17.11 -18.38 -6.34
N LYS A 7 18.38 -18.63 -6.00
CA LYS A 7 18.85 -18.78 -4.62
C LYS A 7 18.45 -17.52 -3.83
N PRO A 8 17.91 -17.63 -2.61
CA PRO A 8 17.63 -16.47 -1.80
C PRO A 8 18.98 -15.82 -1.45
N LYS A 9 19.32 -14.73 -2.14
CA LYS A 9 20.46 -13.89 -1.73
C LYS A 9 20.14 -13.39 -0.34
N PHE A 10 20.98 -13.72 0.64
CA PHE A 10 21.03 -12.99 1.89
C PHE A 10 21.22 -11.52 1.52
N SER A 11 20.14 -10.75 1.62
CA SER A 11 20.19 -9.31 1.47
C SER A 11 21.19 -8.82 2.52
N SER A 12 22.30 -8.21 2.09
CA SER A 12 23.22 -7.53 3.00
C SER A 12 22.39 -6.66 3.95
N MET A 13 22.69 -6.67 5.25
CA MET A 13 21.90 -5.92 6.24
C MET A 13 21.76 -4.44 5.84
N SER A 14 22.78 -3.87 5.19
CA SER A 14 22.78 -2.54 4.59
C SER A 14 21.72 -2.34 3.50
N LEU A 15 21.41 -3.35 2.70
CA LEU A 15 20.41 -3.30 1.64
C LEU A 15 18.98 -3.33 2.22
N VAL A 16 18.74 -4.11 3.28
CA VAL A 16 17.46 -4.10 4.01
C VAL A 16 17.22 -2.74 4.65
N ILE A 17 18.24 -2.20 5.33
CA ILE A 17 18.17 -0.87 5.95
C ILE A 17 17.91 0.19 4.87
N GLY A 18 18.62 0.13 3.73
CA GLY A 18 18.40 1.04 2.61
C GLY A 18 16.97 0.99 2.07
N GLN A 19 16.37 -0.21 1.97
CA GLN A 19 14.97 -0.37 1.56
C GLN A 19 13.99 0.23 2.57
N ILE A 20 14.22 0.02 3.88
CA ILE A 20 13.35 0.59 4.94
C ILE A 20 13.39 2.12 4.87
N VAL A 21 14.58 2.72 4.80
CA VAL A 21 14.74 4.18 4.70
C VAL A 21 14.07 4.71 3.43
N LEU A 22 14.27 4.05 2.29
CA LEU A 22 13.64 4.45 1.05
C LEU A 22 12.11 4.40 1.14
N MET A 23 11.54 3.35 1.73
CA MET A 23 10.11 3.21 1.93
C MET A 23 9.56 4.24 2.91
N ASP A 24 10.28 4.54 3.99
CA ASP A 24 9.90 5.53 4.99
C ASP A 24 9.88 6.96 4.40
N VAL A 25 10.85 7.30 3.56
CA VAL A 25 10.84 8.56 2.80
C VAL A 25 9.61 8.64 1.90
N VAL A 26 9.34 7.61 1.09
CA VAL A 26 8.19 7.66 0.17
C VAL A 26 6.86 7.74 0.93
N PHE A 27 6.72 7.02 2.04
CA PHE A 27 5.50 7.00 2.86
C PHE A 27 5.29 8.29 3.67
N SER A 28 6.36 8.91 4.16
CA SER A 28 6.31 10.21 4.82
C SER A 28 5.97 11.33 3.83
N PHE A 29 6.45 11.27 2.58
CA PHE A 29 6.06 12.22 1.54
C PHE A 29 4.59 12.10 1.13
N ASP A 30 4.09 10.87 0.96
CA ASP A 30 2.69 10.61 0.56
C ASP A 30 1.68 11.19 1.55
N SER A 31 1.88 10.90 2.85
CA SER A 31 1.01 11.38 3.92
C SER A 31 1.01 12.91 4.07
N VAL A 32 2.15 13.58 3.80
CA VAL A 32 2.25 15.04 3.82
C VAL A 32 1.63 15.66 2.56
N LEU A 33 1.94 15.17 1.36
CA LEU A 33 1.43 15.77 0.12
C LEU A 33 -0.07 15.58 -0.05
N THR A 34 -0.63 14.46 0.39
CA THR A 34 -2.09 14.28 0.41
C THR A 34 -2.76 15.32 1.30
N ALA A 35 -2.18 15.63 2.47
CA ALA A 35 -2.71 16.66 3.37
C ALA A 35 -2.58 18.07 2.77
N VAL A 36 -1.41 18.40 2.20
CA VAL A 36 -1.17 19.69 1.52
C VAL A 36 -2.09 19.87 0.31
N GLY A 37 -2.39 18.78 -0.40
CA GLY A 37 -3.23 18.80 -1.59
C GLY A 37 -4.71 19.07 -1.32
N VAL A 38 -5.17 18.95 -0.07
CA VAL A 38 -6.59 19.03 0.33
C VAL A 38 -6.85 20.10 1.41
N ALA A 39 -5.84 20.56 2.15
CA ALA A 39 -6.01 21.52 3.24
C ALA A 39 -5.63 22.97 2.84
N ASP A 40 -6.55 23.90 3.08
CA ASP A 40 -6.33 25.33 2.82
C ASP A 40 -5.63 26.06 3.99
N HIS A 41 -5.73 25.52 5.20
CA HIS A 41 -5.20 26.13 6.42
C HIS A 41 -3.96 25.40 6.91
N ILE A 42 -2.80 26.08 6.84
CA ILE A 42 -1.49 25.53 7.25
C ILE A 42 -1.50 25.02 8.70
N GLU A 43 -2.16 25.75 9.60
CA GLU A 43 -2.27 25.38 11.02
C GLU A 43 -2.98 24.03 11.20
N VAL A 44 -4.09 23.82 10.48
CA VAL A 44 -4.87 22.58 10.52
C VAL A 44 -4.08 21.44 9.88
N MET A 45 -3.37 21.71 8.80
CA MET A 45 -2.52 20.74 8.12
C MET A 45 -1.40 20.20 9.03
N ILE A 46 -0.69 21.09 9.73
CA ILE A 46 0.38 20.68 10.67
C ILE A 46 -0.22 19.83 11.80
N ALA A 47 -1.33 20.27 12.39
CA ALA A 47 -2.00 19.50 13.44
C ALA A 47 -2.45 18.11 12.95
N ALA A 48 -3.03 18.03 11.75
CA ALA A 48 -3.48 16.78 11.14
C ALA A 48 -2.31 15.82 10.87
N ILE A 49 -1.18 16.32 10.36
CA ILE A 49 0.01 15.50 10.11
C ILE A 49 0.54 14.90 11.42
N ILE A 50 0.66 15.71 12.48
CA ILE A 50 1.15 15.23 13.78
C ILE A 50 0.23 14.13 14.33
N ILE A 51 -1.09 14.35 14.31
CA ILE A 51 -2.08 13.37 14.76
C ILE A 51 -2.00 12.09 13.91
N SER A 52 -1.87 12.24 12.59
CA SER A 52 -1.76 11.12 11.66
C SER A 52 -0.51 10.27 11.92
N VAL A 53 0.66 10.88 12.12
CA VAL A 53 1.90 10.16 12.42
C VAL A 53 1.78 9.39 13.73
N ILE A 54 1.22 10.01 14.78
CA ILE A 54 0.98 9.33 16.06
C ILE A 54 0.05 8.13 15.84
N PHE A 55 -1.05 8.32 15.10
CA PHE A 55 -1.99 7.25 14.79
C PHE A 55 -1.34 6.11 13.98
N MET A 56 -0.49 6.43 13.00
CA MET A 56 0.23 5.44 12.20
C MET A 56 1.16 4.58 13.06
N VAL A 57 1.91 5.18 13.99
CA VAL A 57 2.78 4.43 14.92
C VAL A 57 1.96 3.49 15.80
N LEU A 58 0.80 3.94 16.31
CA LEU A 58 -0.08 3.11 17.13
C LEU A 58 -0.73 1.97 16.32
N ALA A 59 -1.07 2.22 15.06
CA ALA A 59 -1.75 1.26 14.19
C ALA A 59 -0.80 0.30 13.46
N VAL A 60 0.52 0.54 13.44
CA VAL A 60 1.48 -0.18 12.59
C VAL A 60 1.44 -1.69 12.78
N ASN A 61 1.32 -2.17 14.02
CA ASN A 61 1.29 -3.61 14.31
C ASN A 61 0.03 -4.26 13.70
N TRP A 62 -1.12 -3.60 13.82
CA TRP A 62 -2.38 -4.09 13.26
C TRP A 62 -2.38 -4.05 11.73
N VAL A 63 -1.88 -2.97 11.13
CA VAL A 63 -1.77 -2.83 9.68
C VAL A 63 -0.80 -3.87 9.11
N SER A 64 0.36 -4.06 9.73
CA SER A 64 1.36 -5.06 9.32
C SER A 64 0.78 -6.48 9.33
N ASP A 65 0.10 -6.85 10.42
CA ASP A 65 -0.58 -8.12 10.54
C ASP A 65 -1.68 -8.34 9.49
N PHE A 66 -2.42 -7.27 9.15
CA PHE A 66 -3.45 -7.32 8.12
C PHE A 66 -2.85 -7.55 6.73
N ILE A 67 -1.80 -6.81 6.38
CA ILE A 67 -1.08 -6.96 5.11
C ILE A 67 -0.45 -8.35 5.01
N ALA A 68 0.09 -8.90 6.10
CA ALA A 68 0.66 -10.25 6.13
C ALA A 68 -0.40 -11.34 5.85
N ARG A 69 -1.62 -11.17 6.36
CA ARG A 69 -2.74 -12.12 6.12
C ARG A 69 -3.34 -11.99 4.72
N HIS A 70 -3.21 -10.84 4.08
CA HIS A 70 -3.81 -10.54 2.77
C HIS A 70 -2.75 -10.10 1.74
N PRO A 71 -2.08 -11.05 1.05
CA PRO A 71 -0.99 -10.73 0.10
C PRO A 71 -1.41 -9.78 -1.05
N THR A 72 -2.66 -9.86 -1.48
CA THR A 72 -3.20 -8.99 -2.52
C THR A 72 -3.33 -7.53 -2.07
N VAL A 73 -3.58 -7.28 -0.77
CA VAL A 73 -3.55 -5.94 -0.16
C VAL A 73 -2.12 -5.37 -0.16
N LYS A 74 -1.10 -6.22 0.05
CA LYS A 74 0.31 -5.79 -0.07
C LYS A 74 0.61 -5.22 -1.46
N VAL A 75 0.15 -5.90 -2.51
CA VAL A 75 0.34 -5.46 -3.89
C VAL A 75 -0.44 -4.17 -4.16
N LEU A 76 -1.67 -4.05 -3.65
CA LEU A 76 -2.47 -2.83 -3.74
C LEU A 76 -1.75 -1.63 -3.12
N ALA A 77 -1.18 -1.78 -1.91
CA ALA A 77 -0.43 -0.71 -1.23
C ALA A 77 0.82 -0.27 -2.01
N LEU A 78 1.61 -1.23 -2.52
CA LEU A 78 2.78 -0.93 -3.37
C LEU A 78 2.37 -0.21 -4.66
N SER A 79 1.22 -0.57 -5.24
CA SER A 79 0.69 0.06 -6.45
C SER A 79 0.24 1.49 -6.20
N TYR A 80 -0.39 1.79 -5.06
CA TYR A 80 -0.73 3.17 -4.69
C TYR A 80 0.52 4.02 -4.48
N MET A 81 1.52 3.48 -3.81
CA MET A 81 2.79 4.18 -3.62
C MET A 81 3.45 4.55 -4.96
N LEU A 82 3.41 3.63 -5.93
CA LEU A 82 3.89 3.88 -7.29
C LEU A 82 3.02 4.93 -8.02
N LEU A 83 1.70 4.79 -7.96
CA LEU A 83 0.76 5.70 -8.62
C LEU A 83 0.92 7.13 -8.11
N ILE A 84 1.02 7.32 -6.80
CA ILE A 84 1.25 8.63 -6.19
C ILE A 84 2.65 9.12 -6.55
N GLY A 85 3.69 8.28 -6.44
CA GLY A 85 5.03 8.64 -6.86
C GLY A 85 5.10 9.13 -8.31
N MET A 86 4.42 8.47 -9.24
CA MET A 86 4.31 8.90 -10.63
C MET A 86 3.52 10.20 -10.79
N ALA A 87 2.41 10.35 -10.05
CA ALA A 87 1.62 11.57 -10.07
C ALA A 87 2.44 12.79 -9.63
N LEU A 88 3.23 12.64 -8.56
CA LEU A 88 4.10 13.71 -8.04
C LEU A 88 5.21 14.09 -9.01
N ILE A 89 5.81 13.11 -9.68
CA ILE A 89 6.78 13.38 -10.73
C ILE A 89 6.10 14.17 -11.86
N GLY A 90 4.91 13.76 -12.29
CA GLY A 90 4.11 14.46 -13.32
C GLY A 90 3.79 15.91 -12.94
N GLU A 91 3.28 16.12 -11.73
CA GLU A 91 3.01 17.47 -11.19
C GLU A 91 4.29 18.32 -11.13
N GLY A 92 5.43 17.71 -10.77
CA GLY A 92 6.75 18.35 -10.81
C GLY A 92 7.21 18.78 -12.22
N PHE A 93 6.70 18.13 -13.27
CA PHE A 93 6.88 18.53 -14.68
C PHE A 93 5.78 19.47 -15.20
N HIS A 94 4.99 20.08 -14.31
CA HIS A 94 3.83 20.93 -14.65
C HIS A 94 2.72 20.20 -15.43
N LEU A 95 2.67 18.86 -15.35
CA LEU A 95 1.53 18.09 -15.83
C LEU A 95 0.48 18.03 -14.72
N GLU A 96 -0.55 18.85 -14.83
CA GLU A 96 -1.66 18.85 -13.87
C GLU A 96 -2.52 17.59 -14.06
N ILE A 97 -2.29 16.58 -13.22
CA ILE A 97 -3.16 15.41 -13.14
C ILE A 97 -4.35 15.77 -12.24
N PRO A 98 -5.60 15.71 -12.73
CA PRO A 98 -6.73 16.06 -11.87
C PRO A 98 -6.88 15.03 -10.75
N LYS A 99 -6.72 15.51 -9.51
CA LYS A 99 -6.71 14.70 -8.27
C LYS A 99 -7.90 13.75 -8.14
N GLY A 100 -9.07 14.14 -8.67
CA GLY A 100 -10.28 13.31 -8.68
C GLY A 100 -10.09 11.97 -9.38
N TYR A 101 -9.31 11.89 -10.47
CA TYR A 101 -9.02 10.62 -11.15
C TYR A 101 -8.14 9.70 -10.29
N LEU A 102 -7.16 10.27 -9.58
CA LEU A 102 -6.30 9.52 -8.66
C LEU A 102 -7.12 8.95 -7.51
N TYR A 103 -7.96 9.78 -6.87
CA TYR A 103 -8.82 9.34 -5.78
C TYR A 103 -9.85 8.30 -6.23
N PHE A 104 -10.43 8.46 -7.42
CA PHE A 104 -11.34 7.47 -7.98
C PHE A 104 -10.63 6.15 -8.29
N ALA A 105 -9.45 6.18 -8.91
CA ALA A 105 -8.68 4.98 -9.21
C ALA A 105 -8.28 4.22 -7.94
N MET A 106 -7.84 4.94 -6.89
CA MET A 106 -7.57 4.35 -5.59
C MET A 106 -8.85 3.74 -5.00
N GLY A 107 -9.91 4.51 -4.80
CA GLY A 107 -11.16 4.03 -4.21
C GLY A 107 -11.77 2.82 -4.96
N PHE A 108 -11.78 2.86 -6.29
CA PHE A 108 -12.27 1.75 -7.12
C PHE A 108 -11.42 0.48 -6.94
N SER A 109 -10.10 0.61 -6.98
CA SER A 109 -9.19 -0.53 -6.81
C SER A 109 -9.33 -1.17 -5.42
N PHE A 110 -9.50 -0.35 -4.38
CA PHE A 110 -9.77 -0.83 -3.03
C PHE A 110 -11.10 -1.57 -2.94
N ALA A 111 -12.17 -1.02 -3.54
CA ALA A 111 -13.48 -1.67 -3.56
C ALA A 111 -13.45 -3.02 -4.28
N VAL A 112 -12.77 -3.09 -5.43
CA VAL A 112 -12.57 -4.35 -6.17
C VAL A 112 -11.81 -5.36 -5.33
N GLU A 113 -10.74 -4.96 -4.66
CA GLU A 113 -9.97 -5.84 -3.79
C GLU A 113 -10.77 -6.30 -2.56
N ALA A 114 -11.58 -5.43 -1.96
CA ALA A 114 -12.48 -5.80 -0.87
C ALA A 114 -13.49 -6.87 -1.30
N ILE A 115 -14.09 -6.73 -2.49
CA ILE A 115 -14.98 -7.75 -3.08
C ILE A 115 -14.21 -9.05 -3.33
N ASN A 116 -13.02 -8.96 -3.94
CA ASN A 116 -12.18 -10.10 -4.24
C ASN A 116 -11.82 -10.90 -2.98
N MET A 117 -11.49 -10.20 -1.89
CA MET A 117 -11.20 -10.80 -0.59
C MET A 117 -12.41 -11.57 -0.02
N VAL A 118 -13.62 -10.99 -0.10
CA VAL A 118 -14.86 -11.63 0.38
C VAL A 118 -15.19 -12.89 -0.43
N LEU A 119 -15.02 -12.84 -1.75
CA LEU A 119 -15.29 -13.97 -2.64
C LEU A 119 -14.28 -15.12 -2.43
N ARG A 120 -13.00 -14.79 -2.24
CA ARG A 120 -11.93 -15.79 -2.00
C ARG A 120 -12.17 -16.61 -0.73
N ASN A 121 -12.62 -15.97 0.35
CA ASN A 121 -12.96 -16.66 1.61
C ASN A 121 -14.10 -17.68 1.47
N LYS A 122 -14.99 -17.55 0.47
CA LYS A 122 -16.08 -18.51 0.23
C LYS A 122 -15.63 -19.73 -0.58
N SER A 123 -14.59 -19.61 -1.41
CA SER A 123 -14.11 -20.70 -2.28
C SER A 123 -13.36 -21.80 -1.50
N THR A 124 -12.58 -21.42 -0.48
CA THR A 124 -11.83 -22.38 0.36
C THR A 124 -12.74 -23.30 1.18
N LYS A 125 -13.93 -22.83 1.59
CA LYS A 125 -14.91 -23.66 2.32
C LYS A 125 -15.58 -24.73 1.44
N LYS A 126 -15.58 -24.60 0.11
CA LYS A 126 -16.24 -25.57 -0.79
C LYS A 126 -15.37 -26.80 -1.08
N LYS A 127 -14.03 -26.68 -1.01
CA LYS A 127 -13.11 -27.80 -1.25
C LYS A 127 -12.98 -28.79 -0.09
N LEU A 128 -13.37 -28.43 1.13
CA LEU A 128 -13.29 -29.32 2.31
C LEU A 128 -14.52 -30.22 2.49
N LYS A 129 -15.52 -30.14 1.61
CA LYS A 129 -16.77 -30.94 1.71
C LYS A 129 -16.84 -32.11 0.71
N VAL A 130 -15.74 -32.43 0.01
CA VAL A 130 -15.71 -33.43 -1.09
C VAL A 130 -14.66 -34.52 -0.88
N LEU A 131 -14.37 -34.90 0.36
CA LEU A 131 -13.67 -36.17 0.63
C LEU A 131 -14.65 -37.16 1.27
N PRO A 132 -15.42 -37.93 0.47
CA PRO A 132 -16.01 -39.15 0.95
C PRO A 132 -14.90 -40.16 1.19
N GLU A 133 -14.81 -40.60 2.45
CA GLU A 133 -14.05 -41.76 2.91
C GLU A 133 -14.46 -43.01 2.12
N LYS A 134 -13.50 -43.68 1.50
CA LYS A 134 -13.60 -45.08 1.06
C LYS A 134 -12.26 -45.76 1.27
#